data_AF-A0A2N5JMW4-F1
#
_entry.id   AF-A0A2N5JMW4-F1
#
_cell.length_a   1.000
_cell.length_b   1.000
_cell.length_c   1.000
_cell.angle_alpha   90.00
_cell.angle_beta   90.00
_cell.angle_gamma   90.00
#
_symmetry.space_group_name_H-M   'P 1'
#
loop_
_entity.id
_entity.type
_entity.pdbx_description
1 polymer ?
#
loop_
_entity_poly.entity_id
_entity_poly.type
_entity_poly.pdbx_seq_one_letter_code
_entity_poly.pdbx_strand_id
1 'polypeptide(L)'
;MSDSKIYIKNALEIVVVEEAKTQFAQLDRAKRKDINLSEVIAFVLNRLPCLYASSDRGWLQQRKRANNEFRKQVVALLHQGFLRIGNNPLVRVSPLPLYEIERPDYCLQQLREILHRPELTWKEVPAIVQDSISRGTASSLDHLSVYERRRILETKNFIRKSKSQITKNIDQEKKPDPIEIQEFNSYMLTAEYQFVNVLERPVIQIVERQLAQMKDNLSRPLELADVAVYVLNRFPAMYATNAKGFHQQREKVRSELINDLQSATIQAILELSKTPRRLVGPLPFLKFEQEHEQALENLKEIFGTEELTCGKAVELVSKAVVGKNLSNRIKTLRSNLLQDLIKSLSLHSERHDLNVEIGEDQTQVIFTTNNQDTFWAMIDNPEIMSRAVLENFPETTGMELQYQRLPFPLFLTKHEMEEEIIHHLVS
;
A
#
# COMPACT_ATOMS: atom_id res chain seq x y z
N MET A 1 -14.73 -19.11 -13.43
CA MET A 1 -15.97 -18.34 -13.67
C MET A 1 -15.51 -16.92 -13.91
N SER A 2 -15.73 -16.35 -15.09
CA SER A 2 -15.32 -14.98 -15.37
C SER A 2 -16.15 -14.04 -14.49
N ASP A 3 -15.55 -13.55 -13.41
CA ASP A 3 -16.06 -12.40 -12.66
C ASP A 3 -16.22 -11.28 -13.69
N SER A 4 -17.47 -11.03 -14.07
CA SER A 4 -17.78 -9.86 -14.89
C SER A 4 -17.55 -8.67 -13.97
N LYS A 5 -16.37 -8.06 -14.05
CA LYS A 5 -16.02 -6.92 -13.20
C LYS A 5 -17.01 -5.79 -13.47
N ILE A 6 -17.83 -5.51 -12.48
CA ILE A 6 -18.84 -4.46 -12.54
C ILE A 6 -18.27 -3.23 -11.87
N TYR A 7 -18.30 -2.11 -12.57
CA TYR A 7 -17.89 -0.83 -12.03
C TYR A 7 -19.10 0.08 -11.85
N ILE A 8 -19.39 0.44 -10.60
CA ILE A 8 -20.46 1.35 -10.20
C ILE A 8 -19.92 2.32 -9.16
N LYS A 9 -20.40 3.57 -9.18
CA LYS A 9 -19.92 4.60 -8.25
C LYS A 9 -21.04 5.54 -7.83
N ASN A 10 -21.09 5.90 -6.55
CA ASN A 10 -22.04 6.88 -6.03
C ASN A 10 -21.48 8.30 -6.20
N ALA A 11 -22.19 9.14 -6.95
CA ALA A 11 -21.76 10.51 -7.24
C ALA A 11 -21.69 11.41 -5.99
N LEU A 12 -22.44 11.07 -4.92
CA LEU A 12 -22.43 11.84 -3.67
C LEU A 12 -21.15 11.66 -2.85
N GLU A 13 -20.42 10.56 -3.03
CA GLU A 13 -19.16 10.32 -2.31
C GLU A 13 -18.18 11.47 -2.52
N ILE A 14 -18.05 11.94 -3.77
CA ILE A 14 -17.14 13.03 -4.12
C ILE A 14 -17.57 14.33 -3.46
N VAL A 15 -18.85 14.70 -3.60
CA VAL A 15 -19.38 15.96 -3.08
C VAL A 15 -19.28 16.01 -1.57
N VAL A 16 -19.58 14.90 -0.88
CA VAL A 16 -19.46 14.81 0.58
C VAL A 16 -18.00 14.90 1.01
N VAL A 17 -17.08 14.20 0.35
CA VAL A 17 -15.66 14.23 0.72
C VAL A 17 -15.03 15.60 0.46
N GLU A 18 -15.30 16.22 -0.69
CA GLU A 18 -14.81 17.57 -1.00
C GLU A 18 -15.29 18.59 0.03
N GLU A 19 -16.57 18.57 0.38
CA GLU A 19 -17.14 19.47 1.39
C GLU A 19 -16.67 19.13 2.81
N ALA A 20 -16.44 17.85 3.12
CA ALA A 20 -15.85 17.46 4.40
C ALA A 20 -14.41 17.98 4.54
N LYS A 21 -13.60 17.90 3.46
CA LYS A 21 -12.24 18.46 3.41
C LYS A 21 -12.27 19.99 3.63
N THR A 22 -13.18 20.71 2.98
CA THR A 22 -13.28 22.18 3.13
C THR A 22 -13.69 22.59 4.54
N GLN A 23 -14.71 21.96 5.13
CA GLN A 23 -15.14 22.26 6.50
C GLN A 23 -14.08 21.85 7.53
N PHE A 24 -13.43 20.70 7.35
CA PHE A 24 -12.34 20.26 8.23
C PHE A 24 -11.15 21.23 8.20
N ALA A 25 -10.83 21.80 7.04
CA ALA A 25 -9.79 22.82 6.88
C ALA A 25 -10.13 24.16 7.57
N GLN A 26 -11.41 24.42 7.88
CA GLN A 26 -11.86 25.62 8.61
C GLN A 26 -11.90 25.41 10.13
N LEU A 27 -11.83 24.18 10.63
CA LEU A 27 -11.86 23.88 12.08
C LEU A 27 -10.53 24.21 12.77
N ASP A 28 -10.58 24.51 14.07
CA ASP A 28 -9.40 24.75 14.90
C ASP A 28 -8.49 23.51 15.00
N ARG A 29 -7.16 23.73 15.10
CA ARG A 29 -6.17 22.63 15.16
C ARG A 29 -6.38 21.66 16.31
N ALA A 30 -6.93 22.11 17.45
CA ALA A 30 -7.23 21.26 18.60
C ALA A 30 -8.32 20.24 18.25
N LYS A 31 -9.42 20.70 17.63
CA LYS A 31 -10.56 19.83 17.24
C LYS A 31 -10.20 18.87 16.12
N ARG A 32 -9.23 19.21 15.26
CA ARG A 32 -8.80 18.33 14.15
C ARG A 32 -8.16 17.02 14.61
N LYS A 33 -7.54 16.98 15.79
CA LYS A 33 -6.89 15.75 16.29
C LYS A 33 -7.89 14.70 16.77
N ASP A 34 -9.07 15.15 17.20
CA ASP A 34 -10.08 14.29 17.82
C ASP A 34 -11.13 13.80 16.82
N ILE A 35 -11.13 14.32 15.59
CA ILE A 35 -12.14 14.04 14.58
C ILE A 35 -11.61 13.04 13.54
N ASN A 36 -12.26 11.88 13.45
CA ASN A 36 -12.07 10.97 12.34
C ASN A 36 -12.95 11.37 11.15
N LEU A 37 -12.32 11.86 10.07
CA LEU A 37 -13.03 12.34 8.88
C LEU A 37 -13.82 11.21 8.17
N SER A 38 -13.28 9.99 8.17
CA SER A 38 -13.93 8.82 7.55
C SER A 38 -15.28 8.53 8.20
N GLU A 39 -15.36 8.59 9.52
CA GLU A 39 -16.61 8.36 10.24
C GLU A 39 -17.64 9.47 9.97
N VAL A 40 -17.19 10.72 9.87
CA VAL A 40 -18.05 11.85 9.50
C VAL A 40 -18.62 11.66 8.11
N ILE A 41 -17.79 11.25 7.14
CA ILE A 41 -18.22 10.95 5.77
C ILE A 41 -19.26 9.84 5.76
N ALA A 42 -18.99 8.70 6.42
CA ALA A 42 -19.93 7.59 6.47
C ALA A 42 -21.25 7.96 7.18
N PHE A 43 -21.17 8.75 8.26
CA PHE A 43 -22.34 9.26 8.96
C PHE A 43 -23.26 10.11 8.06
N VAL A 44 -22.67 10.96 7.22
CA VAL A 44 -23.42 11.81 6.29
C VAL A 44 -23.98 11.00 5.13
N LEU A 45 -23.17 10.14 4.51
CA LEU A 45 -23.61 9.30 3.40
C LEU A 45 -24.78 8.39 3.77
N ASN A 46 -24.82 7.86 5.01
CA ASN A 46 -25.93 7.05 5.52
C ASN A 46 -27.26 7.81 5.71
N ARG A 47 -27.28 9.13 5.53
CA ARG A 47 -28.47 9.98 5.64
C ARG A 47 -28.88 10.61 4.31
N LEU A 48 -28.11 10.38 3.26
CA LEU A 48 -28.38 10.87 1.93
C LEU A 48 -28.91 9.74 1.06
N PRO A 49 -29.73 10.05 0.04
CA PRO A 49 -30.10 9.07 -0.97
C PRO A 49 -28.85 8.61 -1.75
N CYS A 50 -28.85 7.39 -2.27
CA CYS A 50 -27.77 6.92 -3.14
C CYS A 50 -27.94 7.49 -4.56
N LEU A 51 -26.86 7.97 -5.18
CA LEU A 51 -26.84 8.43 -6.57
C LEU A 51 -25.77 7.67 -7.37
N TYR A 52 -25.94 6.36 -7.48
CA TYR A 52 -25.09 5.49 -8.28
C TYR A 52 -25.28 5.72 -9.78
N ALA A 53 -24.18 5.53 -10.51
CA ALA A 53 -24.14 5.45 -11.96
C ALA A 53 -23.27 4.27 -12.41
N SER A 54 -23.59 3.73 -13.58
CA SER A 54 -22.85 2.68 -14.32
C SER A 54 -22.22 3.22 -15.61
N SER A 55 -22.56 4.45 -16.02
CA SER A 55 -22.22 5.01 -17.33
C SER A 55 -21.75 6.46 -17.25
N ASP A 56 -21.00 6.93 -18.24
CA ASP A 56 -20.42 8.28 -18.27
C ASP A 56 -21.48 9.40 -18.21
N ARG A 57 -22.56 9.27 -18.99
CA ARG A 57 -23.65 10.24 -19.03
C ARG A 57 -24.46 10.20 -17.74
N GLY A 58 -24.74 9.01 -17.22
CA GLY A 58 -25.40 8.83 -15.92
C GLY A 58 -24.58 9.49 -14.82
N TRP A 59 -23.27 9.29 -14.84
CA TRP A 59 -22.33 9.89 -13.91
C TRP A 59 -22.36 11.42 -13.93
N LEU A 60 -22.27 12.03 -15.12
CA LEU A 60 -22.38 13.49 -15.27
C LEU A 60 -23.72 14.03 -14.77
N GLN A 61 -24.82 13.33 -15.04
CA GLN A 61 -26.15 13.72 -14.58
C GLN A 61 -26.25 13.63 -13.05
N GLN A 62 -25.80 12.54 -12.44
CA GLN A 62 -25.84 12.36 -10.99
C GLN A 62 -24.93 13.35 -10.28
N ARG A 63 -23.76 13.68 -10.83
CA ARG A 63 -22.89 14.74 -10.28
C ARG A 63 -23.56 16.12 -10.32
N LYS A 64 -24.20 16.48 -11.44
CA LYS A 64 -24.97 17.74 -11.53
C LYS A 64 -26.08 17.77 -10.50
N ARG A 65 -26.81 16.65 -10.33
CA ARG A 65 -27.87 16.51 -9.35
C ARG A 65 -27.35 16.65 -7.92
N ALA A 66 -26.27 15.95 -7.57
CA ALA A 66 -25.61 16.04 -6.28
C ALA A 66 -25.22 17.48 -5.91
N ASN A 67 -24.64 18.21 -6.86
CA ASN A 67 -24.21 19.60 -6.66
C ASN A 67 -25.36 20.60 -6.58
N ASN A 68 -26.43 20.42 -7.36
CA ASN A 68 -27.52 21.39 -7.43
C ASN A 68 -28.58 21.16 -6.35
N GLU A 69 -28.95 19.90 -6.10
CA GLU A 69 -30.06 19.55 -5.20
C GLU A 69 -29.57 19.27 -3.78
N PHE A 70 -28.51 18.48 -3.63
CA PHE A 70 -28.11 17.92 -2.34
C PHE A 70 -27.02 18.71 -1.61
N ARG A 71 -26.34 19.65 -2.27
CA ARG A 71 -25.22 20.38 -1.67
C ARG A 71 -25.57 21.08 -0.36
N LYS A 72 -26.71 21.77 -0.29
CA LYS A 72 -27.17 22.43 0.96
C LYS A 72 -27.40 21.42 2.09
N GLN A 73 -27.98 20.27 1.76
CA GLN A 73 -28.22 19.20 2.72
C GLN A 73 -26.92 18.56 3.19
N VAL A 74 -25.97 18.34 2.28
CA VAL A 74 -24.62 17.83 2.59
C VAL A 74 -23.92 18.75 3.59
N VAL A 75 -23.91 20.07 3.34
CA VAL A 75 -23.30 21.06 4.25
C VAL A 75 -23.90 20.97 5.65
N ALA A 76 -25.24 20.93 5.75
CA ALA A 76 -25.94 20.86 7.03
C ALA A 76 -25.65 19.55 7.79
N LEU A 77 -25.64 18.41 7.09
CA LEU A 77 -25.36 17.10 7.68
C LEU A 77 -23.91 16.96 8.12
N LEU A 78 -22.96 17.53 7.36
CA LEU A 78 -21.54 17.55 7.74
C LEU A 78 -21.32 18.35 9.02
N HIS A 79 -21.95 19.52 9.14
CA HIS A 79 -21.89 20.31 10.37
C HIS A 79 -22.40 19.50 11.58
N GLN A 80 -23.52 18.79 11.44
CA GLN A 80 -24.03 17.89 12.47
C GLN A 80 -23.10 16.70 12.75
N GLY A 81 -22.48 16.13 11.71
CA GLY A 81 -21.53 15.03 11.81
C GLY A 81 -20.29 15.41 12.62
N PHE A 82 -19.70 16.58 12.33
CA PHE A 82 -18.56 17.11 13.08
C PHE A 82 -18.89 17.33 14.57
N LEU A 83 -20.07 17.87 14.87
CA LEU A 83 -20.51 18.08 16.26
C LEU A 83 -20.74 16.76 17.01
N ARG A 84 -21.27 15.73 16.34
CA ARG A 84 -21.64 14.46 16.98
C ARG A 84 -20.45 13.53 17.18
N ILE A 85 -19.54 13.47 16.20
CA ILE A 85 -18.40 12.53 16.19
C ILE A 85 -17.21 13.12 16.94
N GLY A 86 -17.00 14.45 16.89
CA GLY A 86 -15.91 15.11 17.62
C GLY A 86 -15.95 14.94 19.15
N ASN A 87 -17.04 14.39 19.70
CA ASN A 87 -17.20 14.13 21.12
C ASN A 87 -16.80 12.70 21.54
N ASN A 88 -16.31 11.83 20.64
CA ASN A 88 -15.99 10.43 20.94
C ASN A 88 -14.61 9.96 20.39
N PRO A 89 -13.50 10.48 20.93
CA PRO A 89 -12.14 10.13 20.47
C PRO A 89 -11.66 8.73 20.90
N LEU A 90 -12.45 7.98 21.68
CA LEU A 90 -12.00 6.73 22.33
C LEU A 90 -12.36 5.43 21.58
N VAL A 91 -13.00 5.52 20.41
CA VAL A 91 -13.34 4.33 19.63
C VAL A 91 -12.09 3.86 18.88
N ARG A 92 -11.42 2.82 19.39
CA ARG A 92 -10.42 2.09 18.60
C ARG A 92 -11.10 1.53 17.36
N VAL A 93 -10.80 2.11 16.21
CA VAL A 93 -11.37 1.71 14.93
C VAL A 93 -10.72 0.38 14.51
N SER A 94 -11.48 -0.71 14.53
CA SER A 94 -11.05 -1.94 13.88
C SER A 94 -11.11 -1.72 12.37
N PRO A 95 -10.03 -2.03 11.62
CA PRO A 95 -10.03 -1.87 10.17
C PRO A 95 -11.14 -2.70 9.53
N LEU A 96 -11.59 -2.30 8.33
CA LEU A 96 -12.54 -3.07 7.54
C LEU A 96 -11.98 -4.48 7.25
N PRO A 97 -12.85 -5.49 7.02
CA PRO A 97 -12.39 -6.83 6.70
C PRO A 97 -11.61 -6.86 5.38
N LEU A 98 -10.48 -7.60 5.37
CA LEU A 98 -9.53 -7.65 4.25
C LEU A 98 -10.17 -8.03 2.91
N TYR A 99 -11.16 -8.94 2.92
CA TYR A 99 -11.85 -9.37 1.68
C TYR A 99 -12.68 -8.25 1.03
N GLU A 100 -13.09 -7.21 1.76
CA GLU A 100 -13.73 -6.01 1.20
C GLU A 100 -12.69 -4.98 0.71
N ILE A 101 -11.46 -5.07 1.23
CA ILE A 101 -10.32 -4.19 0.95
C ILE A 101 -9.50 -4.68 -0.27
N GLU A 102 -9.74 -5.89 -0.78
CA GLU A 102 -9.15 -6.39 -2.05
C GLU A 102 -9.70 -5.66 -3.30
N ARG A 103 -10.00 -4.37 -3.20
CA ARG A 103 -10.25 -3.51 -4.35
C ARG A 103 -8.92 -2.88 -4.80
N PRO A 104 -8.73 -2.60 -6.09
CA PRO A 104 -7.45 -2.10 -6.58
C PRO A 104 -7.06 -0.74 -6.00
N ASP A 105 -8.03 0.18 -5.82
CA ASP A 105 -7.80 1.48 -5.17
C ASP A 105 -7.13 1.35 -3.79
N TYR A 106 -7.58 0.40 -2.97
CA TYR A 106 -6.98 0.14 -1.64
C TYR A 106 -5.57 -0.43 -1.73
N CYS A 107 -5.32 -1.31 -2.71
CA CYS A 107 -4.00 -1.90 -2.90
C CYS A 107 -2.99 -0.85 -3.37
N LEU A 108 -3.40 0.08 -4.24
CA LEU A 108 -2.56 1.21 -4.62
C LEU A 108 -2.28 2.12 -3.42
N GLN A 109 -3.25 2.36 -2.55
CA GLN A 109 -3.06 3.14 -1.32
C GLN A 109 -2.03 2.48 -0.39
N GLN A 110 -2.12 1.16 -0.18
CA GLN A 110 -1.12 0.43 0.61
C GLN A 110 0.28 0.48 -0.03
N LEU A 111 0.36 0.37 -1.36
CA LEU A 111 1.63 0.52 -2.09
C LEU A 111 2.20 1.94 -1.98
N ARG A 112 1.36 2.98 -2.00
CA ARG A 112 1.76 4.37 -1.77
C ARG A 112 2.39 4.56 -0.39
N GLU A 113 1.82 3.92 0.63
CA GLU A 113 2.32 3.94 1.99
C GLU A 113 3.65 3.21 2.12
N ILE A 114 3.78 2.00 1.54
CA ILE A 114 5.01 1.19 1.58
C ILE A 114 6.15 1.85 0.80
N LEU A 115 5.85 2.43 -0.36
CA LEU A 115 6.85 3.05 -1.23
C LEU A 115 7.11 4.52 -0.87
N HIS A 116 6.40 5.06 0.13
CA HIS A 116 6.46 6.45 0.57
C HIS A 116 6.28 7.47 -0.58
N ARG A 117 5.36 7.19 -1.51
CA ARG A 117 5.06 8.05 -2.66
C ARG A 117 3.56 8.33 -2.74
N PRO A 118 3.08 9.52 -2.33
CA PRO A 118 1.64 9.80 -2.24
C PRO A 118 0.96 9.99 -3.61
N GLU A 119 1.71 10.33 -4.66
CA GLU A 119 1.16 10.60 -6.01
C GLU A 119 1.23 9.40 -6.95
N LEU A 120 1.63 8.22 -6.45
CA LEU A 120 1.88 7.03 -7.26
C LEU A 120 0.65 6.58 -8.06
N THR A 121 0.77 6.48 -9.36
CA THR A 121 -0.27 5.91 -10.25
C THR A 121 0.03 4.45 -10.58
N TRP A 122 -0.98 3.71 -11.03
CA TRP A 122 -0.80 2.29 -11.42
C TRP A 122 0.25 2.11 -12.52
N LYS A 123 0.39 3.05 -13.45
CA LYS A 123 1.41 3.03 -14.51
C LYS A 123 2.84 3.03 -13.96
N GLU A 124 3.07 3.74 -12.87
CA GLU A 124 4.39 3.94 -12.29
C GLU A 124 4.79 2.82 -11.33
N VAL A 125 3.82 2.06 -10.79
CA VAL A 125 4.05 1.00 -9.79
C VAL A 125 5.11 0.00 -10.27
N PRO A 126 5.01 -0.63 -11.45
CA PRO A 126 5.97 -1.66 -11.86
C PRO A 126 7.38 -1.10 -12.04
N ALA A 127 7.51 0.09 -12.64
CA ALA A 127 8.79 0.76 -12.83
C ALA A 127 9.47 1.07 -11.49
N ILE A 128 8.70 1.56 -10.51
CA ILE A 128 9.23 1.90 -9.19
C ILE A 128 9.59 0.66 -8.39
N VAL A 129 8.79 -0.40 -8.47
CA VAL A 129 9.12 -1.68 -7.83
C VAL A 129 10.38 -2.27 -8.46
N GLN A 130 10.50 -2.27 -9.79
CA GLN A 130 11.69 -2.75 -10.49
C GLN A 130 12.93 -1.90 -10.16
N ASP A 131 12.78 -0.58 -10.07
CA ASP A 131 13.83 0.33 -9.63
C ASP A 131 14.24 0.09 -8.18
N SER A 132 13.28 -0.19 -7.30
CA SER A 132 13.53 -0.49 -5.89
C SER A 132 14.22 -1.85 -5.73
N ILE A 133 13.90 -2.80 -6.63
CA ILE A 133 14.60 -4.07 -6.74
C ILE A 133 16.04 -3.86 -7.25
N SER A 134 16.19 -3.11 -8.35
CA SER A 134 17.46 -2.89 -9.07
C SER A 134 18.43 -1.96 -8.36
N ARG A 135 17.96 -0.93 -7.64
CA ARG A 135 18.81 -0.12 -6.75
C ARG A 135 19.36 -0.97 -5.59
N GLY A 136 18.63 -2.02 -5.19
CA GLY A 136 19.13 -3.03 -4.26
C GLY A 136 20.27 -3.89 -4.82
N THR A 137 20.26 -4.23 -6.11
CA THR A 137 21.36 -5.01 -6.73
C THR A 137 22.62 -4.19 -6.98
N ALA A 138 22.52 -2.85 -6.99
CA ALA A 138 23.69 -1.97 -7.09
C ALA A 138 24.61 -2.03 -5.85
N SER A 139 24.06 -2.36 -4.67
CA SER A 139 24.86 -2.56 -3.45
C SER A 139 25.49 -3.96 -3.37
N SER A 140 25.27 -4.82 -4.37
CA SER A 140 25.97 -6.10 -4.54
C SER A 140 27.29 -5.94 -5.33
N LEU A 141 27.58 -4.73 -5.81
CA LEU A 141 28.82 -4.41 -6.55
C LEU A 141 29.96 -3.94 -5.63
N ASP A 142 29.75 -3.94 -4.31
CA ASP A 142 30.75 -3.44 -3.35
C ASP A 142 31.95 -4.39 -3.15
N HIS A 143 31.88 -5.62 -3.65
CA HIS A 143 33.01 -6.57 -3.65
C HIS A 143 33.90 -6.50 -4.91
N LEU A 144 33.55 -5.66 -5.89
CA LEU A 144 34.30 -5.54 -7.14
C LEU A 144 35.33 -4.41 -7.08
N SER A 145 36.48 -4.65 -7.72
CA SER A 145 37.57 -3.69 -7.87
C SER A 145 37.06 -2.37 -8.47
N VAL A 146 37.68 -1.24 -8.10
CA VAL A 146 37.35 0.11 -8.62
C VAL A 146 37.30 0.13 -10.16
N TYR A 147 38.13 -0.69 -10.82
CA TYR A 147 38.16 -0.84 -12.27
C TYR A 147 36.94 -1.59 -12.82
N GLU A 148 36.51 -2.66 -12.15
CA GLU A 148 35.34 -3.46 -12.52
C GLU A 148 34.04 -2.69 -12.27
N ARG A 149 33.96 -1.92 -11.17
CA ARG A 149 32.86 -0.98 -10.92
C ARG A 149 32.75 0.05 -12.03
N ARG A 150 33.86 0.63 -12.48
CA ARG A 150 33.87 1.64 -13.54
C ARG A 150 33.44 1.05 -14.89
N ARG A 151 33.94 -0.14 -15.25
CA ARG A 151 33.52 -0.86 -16.47
C ARG A 151 32.05 -1.27 -16.45
N ILE A 152 31.52 -1.73 -15.33
CA ILE A 152 30.10 -2.11 -15.19
C ILE A 152 29.20 -0.88 -15.21
N LEU A 153 29.61 0.22 -14.56
CA LEU A 153 28.88 1.49 -14.61
C LEU A 153 28.91 2.10 -16.02
N GLU A 154 30.04 2.03 -16.73
CA GLU A 154 30.14 2.44 -18.14
C GLU A 154 29.26 1.57 -19.04
N THR A 155 29.28 0.25 -18.86
CA THR A 155 28.43 -0.69 -19.61
C THR A 155 26.94 -0.47 -19.31
N LYS A 156 26.57 -0.26 -18.04
CA LYS A 156 25.20 0.10 -17.62
C LYS A 156 24.79 1.46 -18.15
N ASN A 157 25.68 2.44 -18.17
CA ASN A 157 25.42 3.76 -18.74
C ASN A 157 25.30 3.70 -20.27
N PHE A 158 26.01 2.80 -20.94
CA PHE A 158 25.87 2.55 -22.38
C PHE A 158 24.53 1.88 -22.70
N ILE A 159 24.11 0.88 -21.92
CA ILE A 159 22.79 0.25 -22.03
C ILE A 159 21.66 1.22 -21.67
N ARG A 160 21.89 2.09 -20.67
CA ARG A 160 20.93 3.14 -20.29
C ARG A 160 20.86 4.22 -21.36
N LYS A 161 21.96 4.59 -22.01
CA LYS A 161 21.96 5.53 -23.14
C LYS A 161 21.29 4.93 -24.38
N SER A 162 21.52 3.65 -24.68
CA SER A 162 20.85 2.96 -25.79
C SER A 162 19.36 2.74 -25.53
N LYS A 163 18.96 2.41 -24.30
CA LYS A 163 17.55 2.39 -23.89
C LYS A 163 16.94 3.80 -23.82
N SER A 164 17.72 4.83 -23.45
CA SER A 164 17.22 6.23 -23.45
C SER A 164 16.96 6.77 -24.85
N GLN A 165 17.64 6.27 -25.89
CA GLN A 165 17.31 6.59 -27.28
C GLN A 165 16.03 5.88 -27.75
N ILE A 166 15.69 4.74 -27.14
CA ILE A 166 14.45 4.01 -27.40
C ILE A 166 13.28 4.63 -26.60
N THR A 167 13.50 5.07 -25.36
CA THR A 167 12.46 5.71 -24.52
C THR A 167 12.21 7.19 -24.82
N LYS A 168 13.16 7.90 -25.43
CA LYS A 168 12.94 9.30 -25.88
C LYS A 168 11.87 9.46 -26.96
N ASN A 169 11.45 8.38 -27.61
CA ASN A 169 10.29 8.38 -28.50
C ASN A 169 8.96 8.09 -27.80
N ILE A 170 8.98 7.71 -26.52
CA ILE A 170 7.79 7.40 -25.70
C ILE A 170 7.47 8.56 -24.74
N ASP A 171 8.48 9.31 -24.29
CA ASP A 171 8.31 10.43 -23.34
C ASP A 171 7.93 11.77 -24.00
N GLN A 172 6.89 11.76 -24.84
CA GLN A 172 5.98 12.92 -24.93
C GLN A 172 4.78 12.67 -24.00
N GLU A 173 5.05 12.34 -22.73
CA GLU A 173 4.01 12.34 -21.70
C GLU A 173 3.53 13.78 -21.51
N LYS A 174 2.37 14.08 -22.10
CA LYS A 174 1.56 15.23 -21.73
C LYS A 174 1.42 15.23 -20.22
N LYS A 175 1.67 16.37 -19.57
CA LYS A 175 1.21 16.59 -18.19
C LYS A 175 -0.25 16.12 -18.10
N PRO A 176 -0.61 15.30 -17.09
CA PRO A 176 -1.95 14.75 -17.00
C PRO A 176 -2.97 15.88 -17.03
N ASP A 177 -3.98 15.73 -17.88
CA ASP A 177 -5.03 16.74 -18.03
C ASP A 177 -5.70 16.97 -16.65
N PRO A 178 -6.08 18.22 -16.30
CA PRO A 178 -6.68 18.51 -14.98
C PRO A 178 -7.95 17.69 -14.70
N ILE A 179 -8.65 17.27 -15.75
CA ILE A 179 -9.83 16.38 -15.66
C ILE A 179 -9.40 14.97 -15.21
N GLU A 180 -8.31 14.45 -15.75
CA GLU A 180 -7.80 13.13 -15.40
C GLU A 180 -7.32 13.06 -13.95
N ILE A 181 -6.69 14.14 -13.46
CA ILE A 181 -6.33 14.27 -12.03
C ILE A 181 -7.60 14.22 -11.16
N GLN A 182 -8.66 14.93 -11.55
CA GLN A 182 -9.92 14.92 -10.80
C GLN A 182 -10.59 13.53 -10.80
N GLU A 183 -10.55 12.85 -11.95
CA GLU A 183 -11.07 11.48 -12.09
C GLU A 183 -10.28 10.50 -11.24
N PHE A 184 -8.95 10.59 -11.26
CA PHE A 184 -8.08 9.76 -10.46
C PHE A 184 -8.28 9.99 -8.96
N ASN A 185 -8.41 11.25 -8.53
CA ASN A 185 -8.73 11.57 -7.15
C ASN A 185 -10.07 10.95 -6.73
N SER A 186 -11.08 11.01 -7.61
CA SER A 186 -12.40 10.41 -7.38
C SER A 186 -12.34 8.88 -7.25
N TYR A 187 -11.45 8.24 -8.03
CA TYR A 187 -11.16 6.82 -7.94
C TYR A 187 -10.53 6.44 -6.59
N MET A 188 -9.57 7.24 -6.10
CA MET A 188 -8.85 6.98 -4.86
C MET A 188 -9.63 7.30 -3.56
N LEU A 189 -10.75 8.04 -3.63
CA LEU A 189 -11.44 8.51 -2.42
C LEU A 189 -11.87 7.39 -1.46
N THR A 190 -12.35 6.27 -2.00
CA THR A 190 -12.83 5.14 -1.19
C THR A 190 -11.69 4.50 -0.41
N ALA A 191 -10.52 4.39 -1.03
CA ALA A 191 -9.31 3.88 -0.40
C ALA A 191 -8.70 4.86 0.62
N GLU A 192 -8.63 6.16 0.28
CA GLU A 192 -8.08 7.22 1.16
C GLU A 192 -8.83 7.30 2.49
N TYR A 193 -10.16 7.18 2.43
CA TYR A 193 -11.03 7.32 3.60
C TYR A 193 -11.56 6.01 4.17
N GLN A 194 -11.21 4.86 3.58
CA GLN A 194 -11.54 3.55 4.10
C GLN A 194 -13.02 3.35 4.45
N PHE A 195 -13.93 3.80 3.58
CA PHE A 195 -15.36 3.55 3.72
C PHE A 195 -15.89 2.71 2.56
N VAL A 196 -16.87 1.85 2.84
CA VAL A 196 -17.49 0.97 1.85
C VAL A 196 -19.00 0.89 2.10
N ASN A 197 -19.81 0.92 1.04
CA ASN A 197 -21.23 0.63 1.13
C ASN A 197 -21.48 -0.88 1.17
N VAL A 198 -21.98 -1.36 2.31
CA VAL A 198 -22.24 -2.78 2.60
C VAL A 198 -23.26 -3.40 1.63
N LEU A 199 -24.12 -2.58 1.00
CA LEU A 199 -25.11 -3.04 0.02
C LEU A 199 -24.53 -3.41 -1.35
N GLU A 200 -23.36 -2.89 -1.74
CA GLU A 200 -22.83 -3.10 -3.09
C GLU A 200 -22.68 -4.59 -3.42
N ARG A 201 -21.96 -5.35 -2.58
CA ARG A 201 -21.73 -6.78 -2.82
C ARG A 201 -23.00 -7.65 -2.78
N PRO A 202 -23.86 -7.58 -1.75
CA PRO A 202 -25.10 -8.35 -1.74
C PRO A 202 -25.97 -8.08 -2.96
N VAL A 203 -26.11 -6.81 -3.38
CA VAL A 203 -26.93 -6.45 -4.54
C VAL A 203 -26.33 -7.05 -5.80
N ILE A 204 -25.02 -6.89 -6.03
CA ILE A 204 -24.33 -7.48 -7.19
C ILE A 204 -24.57 -9.00 -7.25
N GLN A 205 -24.38 -9.72 -6.14
CA GLN A 205 -24.58 -11.17 -6.08
C GLN A 205 -26.03 -11.59 -6.34
N ILE A 206 -27.02 -10.83 -5.86
CA ILE A 206 -28.44 -11.11 -6.11
C ILE A 206 -28.77 -10.88 -7.58
N VAL A 207 -28.31 -9.75 -8.14
CA VAL A 207 -28.51 -9.40 -9.54
C VAL A 207 -27.88 -10.43 -10.47
N GLU A 208 -26.66 -10.88 -10.19
CA GLU A 208 -25.96 -11.94 -10.93
C GLU A 208 -26.80 -13.22 -10.97
N ARG A 209 -27.25 -13.70 -9.81
CA ARG A 209 -28.05 -14.92 -9.72
C ARG A 209 -29.37 -14.79 -10.47
N GLN A 210 -30.06 -13.66 -10.31
CA GLN A 210 -31.36 -13.43 -10.96
C GLN A 210 -31.22 -13.29 -12.48
N LEU A 211 -30.21 -12.57 -12.97
CA LEU A 211 -29.94 -12.46 -14.40
C LEU A 211 -29.51 -13.79 -15.00
N ALA A 212 -28.73 -14.61 -14.28
CA ALA A 212 -28.37 -15.95 -14.72
C ALA A 212 -29.60 -16.87 -14.83
N GLN A 213 -30.54 -16.79 -13.88
CA GLN A 213 -31.79 -17.56 -13.90
C GLN A 213 -32.76 -17.11 -15.00
N MET A 214 -32.83 -15.81 -15.29
CA MET A 214 -33.77 -15.25 -16.26
C MET A 214 -33.18 -15.09 -17.66
N LYS A 215 -31.91 -15.43 -17.88
CA LYS A 215 -31.17 -15.17 -19.13
C LYS A 215 -31.91 -15.64 -20.39
N ASP A 216 -32.57 -16.79 -20.31
CA ASP A 216 -33.27 -17.41 -21.44
C ASP A 216 -34.67 -16.82 -21.69
N ASN A 217 -35.24 -16.13 -20.71
CA ASN A 217 -36.59 -15.56 -20.77
C ASN A 217 -36.61 -14.07 -21.10
N LEU A 218 -35.43 -13.43 -21.15
CA LEU A 218 -35.32 -12.00 -21.42
C LEU A 218 -35.26 -11.74 -22.92
N SER A 219 -36.14 -10.89 -23.42
CA SER A 219 -36.13 -10.46 -24.82
C SER A 219 -34.88 -9.65 -25.20
N ARG A 220 -34.09 -9.19 -24.22
CA ARG A 220 -32.90 -8.35 -24.41
C ARG A 220 -31.82 -8.66 -23.38
N PRO A 221 -30.53 -8.62 -23.77
CA PRO A 221 -29.43 -8.73 -22.82
C PRO A 221 -29.39 -7.50 -21.92
N LEU A 222 -29.46 -7.70 -20.60
CA LEU A 222 -29.32 -6.65 -19.59
C LEU A 222 -27.90 -6.66 -19.01
N GLU A 223 -27.36 -5.48 -18.78
CA GLU A 223 -26.08 -5.32 -18.10
C GLU A 223 -26.31 -5.36 -16.60
N LEU A 224 -25.45 -6.14 -15.94
CA LEU A 224 -25.48 -6.33 -14.50
C LEU A 224 -25.32 -4.99 -13.77
N ALA A 225 -24.42 -4.13 -14.27
CA ALA A 225 -24.18 -2.79 -13.72
C ALA A 225 -25.45 -1.95 -13.66
N ASP A 226 -26.24 -1.93 -14.73
CA ASP A 226 -27.44 -1.10 -14.82
C ASP A 226 -28.53 -1.55 -13.84
N VAL A 227 -28.73 -2.87 -13.72
CA VAL A 227 -29.67 -3.43 -12.76
C VAL A 227 -29.21 -3.16 -11.33
N ALA A 228 -27.92 -3.34 -11.04
CA ALA A 228 -27.36 -3.08 -9.71
C ALA A 228 -27.50 -1.60 -9.30
N VAL A 229 -27.19 -0.66 -10.20
CA VAL A 229 -27.35 0.78 -9.97
C VAL A 229 -28.81 1.13 -9.72
N TYR A 230 -29.72 0.58 -10.53
CA TYR A 230 -31.15 0.82 -10.38
C TYR A 230 -31.63 0.37 -8.98
N VAL A 231 -31.21 -0.83 -8.54
CA VAL A 231 -31.56 -1.35 -7.21
C VAL A 231 -30.95 -0.47 -6.12
N LEU A 232 -29.63 -0.21 -6.15
CA LEU A 232 -28.94 0.58 -5.11
C LEU A 232 -29.52 1.98 -4.93
N ASN A 233 -30.00 2.62 -6.00
CA ASN A 233 -30.62 3.94 -5.94
C ASN A 233 -31.99 3.98 -5.24
N ARG A 234 -32.58 2.81 -4.94
CA ARG A 234 -33.87 2.68 -4.23
C ARG A 234 -33.73 2.31 -2.76
N PHE A 235 -32.52 1.98 -2.30
CA PHE A 235 -32.26 1.60 -0.91
C PHE A 235 -31.46 2.68 -0.18
N PRO A 236 -31.66 2.81 1.15
CA PRO A 236 -30.84 3.69 1.96
C PRO A 236 -29.38 3.22 1.94
N ALA A 237 -28.44 4.17 1.88
CA ALA A 237 -27.03 3.85 1.93
C ALA A 237 -26.63 3.23 3.27
N MET A 238 -25.72 2.25 3.24
CA MET A 238 -25.16 1.62 4.44
C MET A 238 -23.65 1.55 4.31
N TYR A 239 -23.01 2.70 4.51
CA TYR A 239 -21.59 2.86 4.61
C TYR A 239 -21.08 2.46 6.00
N ALA A 240 -19.99 1.70 5.99
CA ALA A 240 -19.23 1.33 7.17
C ALA A 240 -17.75 1.72 6.99
N THR A 241 -17.13 2.14 8.07
CA THR A 241 -15.68 2.46 8.17
C THR A 241 -14.93 1.50 9.09
N ASN A 242 -15.66 0.64 9.81
CA ASN A 242 -15.10 -0.28 10.78
C ASN A 242 -15.70 -1.68 10.63
N ALA A 243 -14.95 -2.71 11.04
CA ALA A 243 -15.42 -4.09 10.93
C ALA A 243 -16.72 -4.33 11.70
N LYS A 244 -16.86 -3.80 12.92
CA LYS A 244 -18.06 -4.02 13.75
C LYS A 244 -19.33 -3.48 13.08
N GLY A 245 -19.29 -2.25 12.60
CA GLY A 245 -20.39 -1.60 11.89
C GLY A 245 -20.68 -2.28 10.56
N PHE A 246 -19.63 -2.75 9.85
CA PHE A 246 -19.80 -3.57 8.66
C PHE A 246 -20.58 -4.86 8.97
N HIS A 247 -20.18 -5.62 10.00
CA HIS A 247 -20.87 -6.85 10.39
C HIS A 247 -22.32 -6.59 10.81
N GLN A 248 -22.57 -5.55 11.61
CA GLN A 248 -23.92 -5.17 12.04
C GLN A 248 -24.82 -4.79 10.86
N GLN A 249 -24.32 -3.97 9.94
CA GLN A 249 -25.07 -3.62 8.72
C GLN A 249 -25.29 -4.85 7.84
N ARG A 250 -24.31 -5.76 7.76
CA ARG A 250 -24.43 -7.00 6.97
C ARG A 250 -25.47 -7.96 7.55
N GLU A 251 -25.53 -8.10 8.86
CA GLU A 251 -26.57 -8.86 9.55
C GLU A 251 -27.95 -8.26 9.29
N LYS A 252 -28.09 -6.93 9.44
CA LYS A 252 -29.32 -6.22 9.13
C LYS A 252 -29.79 -6.45 7.69
N VAL A 253 -28.87 -6.41 6.72
CA VAL A 253 -29.19 -6.72 5.32
C VAL A 253 -29.72 -8.14 5.16
N ARG A 254 -29.10 -9.11 5.84
CA ARG A 254 -29.50 -10.52 5.77
C ARG A 254 -30.86 -10.78 6.42
N SER A 255 -31.16 -10.13 7.55
CA SER A 255 -32.39 -10.37 8.31
C SER A 255 -33.59 -9.62 7.75
N GLU A 256 -33.41 -8.35 7.36
CA GLU A 256 -34.53 -7.44 7.06
C GLU A 256 -34.68 -7.18 5.55
N LEU A 257 -33.57 -6.94 4.84
CA LEU A 257 -33.62 -6.34 3.50
C LEU A 257 -33.49 -7.36 2.36
N ILE A 258 -33.17 -8.62 2.63
CA ILE A 258 -32.85 -9.58 1.57
C ILE A 258 -34.04 -9.84 0.63
N ASN A 259 -35.25 -9.93 1.17
CA ASN A 259 -36.47 -10.16 0.40
C ASN A 259 -36.84 -8.91 -0.42
N ASP A 260 -36.70 -7.73 0.19
CA ASP A 260 -36.93 -6.45 -0.47
C ASP A 260 -35.95 -6.26 -1.63
N LEU A 261 -34.67 -6.56 -1.43
CA LEU A 261 -33.63 -6.53 -2.47
C LEU A 261 -33.97 -7.46 -3.64
N GLN A 262 -34.44 -8.67 -3.37
CA GLN A 262 -34.86 -9.61 -4.41
C GLN A 262 -36.06 -9.07 -5.21
N SER A 263 -37.09 -8.58 -4.52
CA SER A 263 -38.28 -8.02 -5.18
C SER A 263 -37.93 -6.79 -6.03
N ALA A 264 -37.10 -5.90 -5.51
CA ALA A 264 -36.63 -4.71 -6.22
C ALA A 264 -35.75 -5.09 -7.43
N THR A 265 -34.96 -6.15 -7.33
CA THR A 265 -34.16 -6.68 -8.46
C THR A 265 -35.05 -7.19 -9.58
N ILE A 266 -36.10 -7.95 -9.26
CA ILE A 266 -37.06 -8.43 -10.27
C ILE A 266 -37.77 -7.25 -10.94
N GLN A 267 -38.21 -6.25 -10.15
CA GLN A 267 -38.81 -5.03 -10.69
C GLN A 267 -37.84 -4.27 -11.62
N ALA A 268 -36.58 -4.15 -11.22
CA ALA A 268 -35.53 -3.51 -12.00
C ALA A 268 -35.34 -4.20 -13.35
N ILE A 269 -35.27 -5.53 -13.37
CA ILE A 269 -35.14 -6.34 -14.60
C ILE A 269 -36.36 -6.12 -15.51
N LEU A 270 -37.57 -6.15 -14.95
CA LEU A 270 -38.81 -5.94 -15.70
C LEU A 270 -38.95 -4.51 -16.25
N GLU A 271 -38.43 -3.50 -15.56
CA GLU A 271 -38.47 -2.12 -16.02
C GLU A 271 -37.41 -1.84 -17.07
N LEU A 272 -36.17 -2.27 -16.82
CA LEU A 272 -35.04 -2.06 -17.74
C LEU A 272 -35.21 -2.84 -19.05
N SER A 273 -35.86 -4.02 -19.01
CA SER A 273 -36.21 -4.77 -20.23
C SER A 273 -37.21 -4.02 -21.13
N LYS A 274 -38.09 -3.20 -20.57
CA LYS A 274 -39.06 -2.38 -21.32
C LYS A 274 -38.42 -1.14 -21.93
N THR A 275 -37.47 -0.52 -21.25
CA THR A 275 -36.82 0.71 -21.74
C THR A 275 -35.83 0.43 -22.88
N PRO A 276 -35.80 1.25 -23.94
CA PRO A 276 -34.80 1.10 -24.99
C PRO A 276 -33.41 1.47 -24.47
N ARG A 277 -32.42 0.61 -24.73
CA ARG A 277 -31.02 0.90 -24.43
C ARG A 277 -30.56 2.11 -25.23
N ARG A 278 -29.90 3.03 -24.54
CA ARG A 278 -29.10 4.08 -25.17
C ARG A 278 -27.65 3.60 -25.14
N LEU A 279 -26.93 3.75 -26.25
CA LEU A 279 -25.48 3.52 -26.26
C LEU A 279 -24.84 4.64 -25.44
N VAL A 280 -24.21 4.26 -24.33
CA VAL A 280 -23.57 5.18 -23.40
C VAL A 280 -22.17 4.65 -23.10
N GLY A 281 -21.21 5.54 -22.89
CA GLY A 281 -19.83 5.15 -22.59
C GLY A 281 -19.71 4.55 -21.19
N PRO A 282 -18.70 3.68 -20.96
CA PRO A 282 -18.40 3.18 -19.62
C PRO A 282 -17.97 4.34 -18.71
N LEU A 283 -17.97 4.10 -17.40
CA LEU A 283 -17.47 5.09 -16.45
C LEU A 283 -16.01 5.46 -16.76
N PRO A 284 -15.64 6.75 -16.58
CA PRO A 284 -14.28 7.22 -16.89
C PRO A 284 -13.19 6.54 -16.05
N PHE A 285 -13.57 5.94 -14.92
CA PHE A 285 -12.67 5.26 -13.99
C PHE A 285 -12.21 3.88 -14.49
N LEU A 286 -12.88 3.30 -15.48
CA LEU A 286 -12.54 1.98 -16.00
C LEU A 286 -11.12 1.92 -16.56
N LYS A 287 -10.58 3.06 -17.03
CA LYS A 287 -9.19 3.16 -17.48
C LYS A 287 -8.18 2.82 -16.38
N PHE A 288 -8.45 3.20 -15.12
CA PHE A 288 -7.55 2.92 -14.01
C PHE A 288 -7.56 1.44 -13.61
N GLU A 289 -8.69 0.76 -13.82
CA GLU A 289 -8.77 -0.70 -13.64
C GLU A 289 -7.94 -1.45 -14.69
N GLN A 290 -7.95 -0.96 -15.94
CA GLN A 290 -7.11 -1.51 -17.00
C GLN A 290 -5.62 -1.26 -16.71
N GLU A 291 -5.27 -0.06 -16.25
CA GLU A 291 -3.90 0.26 -15.82
C GLU A 291 -3.44 -0.61 -14.65
N HIS A 292 -4.33 -0.89 -13.71
CA HIS A 292 -4.09 -1.84 -12.62
C HIS A 292 -3.84 -3.26 -13.13
N GLU A 293 -4.66 -3.76 -14.06
CA GLU A 293 -4.47 -5.09 -14.66
C GLU A 293 -3.11 -5.21 -15.36
N GLN A 294 -2.76 -4.19 -16.16
CA GLN A 294 -1.43 -4.10 -16.79
C GLN A 294 -0.29 -4.03 -15.76
N ALA A 295 -0.49 -3.27 -14.68
CA ALA A 295 0.50 -3.19 -13.61
C ALA A 295 0.70 -4.54 -12.92
N LEU A 296 -0.37 -5.30 -12.67
CA LEU A 296 -0.28 -6.65 -12.12
C LEU A 296 0.43 -7.61 -13.07
N GLU A 297 0.14 -7.56 -14.37
CA GLU A 297 0.86 -8.37 -15.37
C GLU A 297 2.36 -8.07 -15.35
N ASN A 298 2.75 -6.80 -15.37
CA ASN A 298 4.15 -6.40 -15.26
C ASN A 298 4.78 -6.84 -13.93
N LEU A 299 4.04 -6.79 -12.81
CA LEU A 299 4.52 -7.30 -11.53
C LEU A 299 4.67 -8.82 -11.53
N LYS A 300 3.82 -9.57 -12.25
CA LYS A 300 3.98 -11.02 -12.43
C LYS A 300 5.28 -11.34 -13.15
N GLU A 301 5.62 -10.57 -14.18
CA GLU A 301 6.91 -10.70 -14.86
C GLU A 301 8.10 -10.39 -13.93
N ILE A 302 7.97 -9.37 -13.07
CA ILE A 302 9.04 -8.97 -12.14
C ILE A 302 9.27 -10.02 -11.04
N PHE A 303 8.20 -10.61 -10.49
CA PHE A 303 8.30 -11.56 -9.38
C PHE A 303 8.32 -13.04 -9.80
N GLY A 304 8.02 -13.35 -11.07
CA GLY A 304 8.04 -14.72 -11.60
C GLY A 304 6.96 -15.64 -11.00
N THR A 305 5.87 -15.08 -10.48
CA THR A 305 4.78 -15.83 -9.82
C THR A 305 3.52 -15.84 -10.69
N GLU A 306 2.95 -17.03 -10.94
CA GLU A 306 1.80 -17.25 -11.84
C GLU A 306 0.49 -16.63 -11.31
N GLU A 307 0.31 -16.57 -9.99
CA GLU A 307 -0.88 -16.00 -9.34
C GLU A 307 -0.51 -14.86 -8.38
N LEU A 308 -0.64 -13.62 -8.87
CA LEU A 308 -0.59 -12.40 -8.08
C LEU A 308 -1.99 -11.81 -7.92
N THR A 309 -2.58 -12.03 -6.74
CA THR A 309 -3.69 -11.20 -6.25
C THR A 309 -3.12 -9.91 -5.68
N CYS A 310 -3.89 -8.83 -5.79
CA CYS A 310 -3.59 -7.51 -5.25
C CYS A 310 -3.00 -7.54 -3.82
N GLY A 311 -3.61 -8.28 -2.88
CA GLY A 311 -3.08 -8.42 -1.51
C GLY A 311 -1.72 -9.13 -1.43
N LYS A 312 -1.49 -10.13 -2.27
CA LYS A 312 -0.21 -10.85 -2.35
C LYS A 312 0.89 -9.99 -2.98
N ALA A 313 0.54 -9.13 -3.94
CA ALA A 313 1.47 -8.15 -4.50
C ALA A 313 1.96 -7.16 -3.44
N VAL A 314 1.05 -6.65 -2.59
CA VAL A 314 1.41 -5.78 -1.46
C VAL A 314 2.34 -6.49 -0.48
N GLU A 315 2.07 -7.75 -0.14
CA GLU A 315 2.90 -8.55 0.75
C GLU A 315 4.30 -8.82 0.18
N LEU A 316 4.41 -9.11 -1.11
CA LEU A 316 5.69 -9.34 -1.77
C LEU A 316 6.52 -8.05 -1.86
N VAL A 317 5.88 -6.93 -2.18
CA VAL A 317 6.53 -5.62 -2.19
C VAL A 317 6.97 -5.24 -0.78
N SER A 318 6.13 -5.46 0.24
CA SER A 318 6.49 -5.16 1.64
C SER A 318 7.67 -6.02 2.09
N LYS A 319 7.69 -7.33 1.80
CA LYS A 319 8.84 -8.20 2.08
C LYS A 319 10.10 -7.73 1.35
N ALA A 320 9.99 -7.35 0.07
CA ALA A 320 11.11 -6.88 -0.73
C ALA A 320 11.68 -5.53 -0.25
N VAL A 321 10.85 -4.66 0.33
CA VAL A 321 11.25 -3.34 0.86
C VAL A 321 11.74 -3.45 2.32
N VAL A 322 11.01 -4.16 3.19
CA VAL A 322 11.32 -4.33 4.62
C VAL A 322 12.59 -5.18 4.83
N GLY A 323 12.76 -6.28 4.09
CA GLY A 323 13.98 -7.09 4.15
C GLY A 323 15.24 -6.29 3.79
N LYS A 324 15.10 -5.22 2.99
CA LYS A 324 16.21 -4.35 2.59
C LYS A 324 16.47 -3.19 3.54
N ASN A 325 15.45 -2.65 4.22
CA ASN A 325 15.67 -1.68 5.30
C ASN A 325 16.52 -2.29 6.43
N LEU A 326 16.29 -3.56 6.74
CA LEU A 326 17.13 -4.33 7.66
C LEU A 326 18.55 -4.54 7.11
N SER A 327 18.71 -4.97 5.86
CA SER A 327 20.03 -5.15 5.23
C SER A 327 20.85 -3.85 5.14
N ASN A 328 20.20 -2.72 4.81
CA ASN A 328 20.86 -1.42 4.76
C ASN A 328 21.25 -0.94 6.16
N ARG A 329 20.39 -1.12 7.17
CA ARG A 329 20.71 -0.78 8.57
C ARG A 329 21.88 -1.61 9.08
N ILE A 330 21.89 -2.92 8.80
CA ILE A 330 23.00 -3.82 9.13
C ILE A 330 24.31 -3.35 8.44
N LYS A 331 24.26 -2.94 7.17
CA LYS A 331 25.44 -2.40 6.47
C LYS A 331 25.96 -1.11 7.10
N THR A 332 25.07 -0.19 7.47
CA THR A 332 25.46 1.06 8.15
C THR A 332 26.06 0.80 9.53
N LEU A 333 25.44 -0.09 10.32
CA LEU A 333 25.98 -0.49 11.62
C LEU A 333 27.33 -1.20 11.49
N ARG A 334 27.49 -2.08 10.50
CA ARG A 334 28.77 -2.73 10.17
C ARG A 334 29.84 -1.69 9.80
N SER A 335 29.50 -0.70 8.99
CA SER A 335 30.46 0.35 8.59
C SER A 335 30.84 1.26 9.75
N ASN A 336 29.91 1.56 10.65
CA ASN A 336 30.18 2.35 11.85
C ASN A 336 31.08 1.57 12.82
N LEU A 337 30.77 0.30 13.07
CA LEU A 337 31.58 -0.59 13.91
C LEU A 337 33.02 -0.68 13.37
N LEU A 338 33.18 -0.89 12.06
CA LEU A 338 34.51 -0.92 11.43
C LEU A 338 35.26 0.40 11.63
N GLN A 339 34.59 1.55 11.47
CA GLN A 339 35.22 2.85 11.68
C GLN A 339 35.59 3.09 13.14
N ASP A 340 34.73 2.71 14.07
CA ASP A 340 34.97 2.83 15.51
C ASP A 340 36.15 1.96 15.94
N LEU A 341 36.23 0.71 15.45
CA LEU A 341 37.35 -0.18 15.72
C LEU A 341 38.67 0.29 15.10
N ILE A 342 38.65 0.79 13.86
CA ILE A 342 39.86 1.33 13.22
C ILE A 342 40.38 2.54 14.01
N LYS A 343 39.47 3.37 14.53
CA LYS A 343 39.81 4.57 15.31
C LYS A 343 40.29 4.22 16.72
N SER A 344 39.68 3.25 17.40
CA SER A 344 40.01 2.88 18.78
C SER A 344 41.28 2.04 18.86
N LEU A 345 41.50 1.12 17.92
CA LEU A 345 42.67 0.22 17.91
C LEU A 345 43.88 0.82 17.17
N SER A 346 43.81 2.05 16.67
CA SER A 346 44.91 2.75 15.98
C SER A 346 45.56 1.94 14.84
N LEU A 347 44.75 1.16 14.12
CA LEU A 347 45.21 0.28 13.05
C LEU A 347 45.67 1.12 11.84
N HIS A 348 46.89 0.89 11.34
CA HIS A 348 47.47 1.67 10.26
C HIS A 348 46.70 1.47 8.94
N SER A 349 46.29 2.57 8.29
CA SER A 349 45.20 2.63 7.31
C SER A 349 45.50 2.07 5.90
N GLU A 350 46.59 1.33 5.69
CA GLU A 350 47.01 0.97 4.33
C GLU A 350 46.64 -0.46 3.89
N ARG A 351 46.22 -1.36 4.80
CA ARG A 351 45.76 -2.72 4.43
C ARG A 351 44.69 -3.24 5.39
N HIS A 352 43.42 -2.97 5.09
CA HIS A 352 42.31 -3.48 5.88
C HIS A 352 41.93 -4.90 5.43
N ASP A 353 42.60 -5.89 6.03
CA ASP A 353 42.20 -7.30 5.97
C ASP A 353 41.27 -7.66 7.15
N LEU A 354 40.34 -6.77 7.52
CA LEU A 354 39.34 -7.02 8.57
C LEU A 354 37.95 -6.99 7.94
N ASN A 355 37.27 -8.13 8.00
CA ASN A 355 35.92 -8.30 7.49
C ASN A 355 34.99 -8.69 8.65
N VAL A 356 33.84 -8.02 8.73
CA VAL A 356 32.87 -8.21 9.80
C VAL A 356 31.60 -8.78 9.20
N GLU A 357 31.27 -10.01 9.53
CA GLU A 357 30.06 -10.69 9.09
C GLU A 357 29.10 -10.83 10.26
N ILE A 358 27.81 -10.91 9.96
CA ILE A 358 26.80 -11.22 10.95
C ILE A 358 26.27 -12.60 10.59
N GLY A 359 26.26 -13.51 11.56
CA GLY A 359 25.80 -14.89 11.38
C GLY A 359 24.37 -14.96 10.85
N GLU A 360 24.00 -16.09 10.26
CA GLU A 360 22.71 -16.30 9.56
C GLU A 360 21.49 -15.99 10.45
N ASP A 361 21.61 -16.22 11.76
CA ASP A 361 20.58 -15.94 12.76
C ASP A 361 20.54 -14.48 13.26
N GLN A 362 21.39 -13.60 12.72
CA GLN A 362 21.52 -12.18 13.10
C GLN A 362 21.90 -11.92 14.57
N THR A 363 22.29 -12.96 15.30
CA THR A 363 22.61 -12.90 16.72
C THR A 363 24.11 -12.92 17.01
N GLN A 364 24.96 -13.28 16.05
CA GLN A 364 26.41 -13.40 16.25
C GLN A 364 27.17 -12.48 15.29
N VAL A 365 28.20 -11.80 15.80
CA VAL A 365 29.09 -10.96 14.99
C VAL A 365 30.42 -11.70 14.79
N ILE A 366 30.79 -11.95 13.53
CA ILE A 366 31.97 -12.70 13.15
C ILE A 366 33.01 -11.73 12.58
N PHE A 367 34.17 -11.63 13.21
CA PHE A 367 35.31 -10.88 12.72
C PHE A 367 36.28 -11.83 12.04
N THR A 368 36.56 -11.62 10.76
CA THR A 368 37.54 -12.39 9.99
C THR A 368 38.72 -11.51 9.65
N THR A 369 39.94 -11.99 9.93
CA THR A 369 41.15 -11.27 9.56
C THR A 369 42.25 -12.16 8.98
N ASN A 370 43.03 -11.61 8.06
CA ASN A 370 44.18 -12.28 7.44
C ASN A 370 45.52 -11.80 7.99
N ASN A 371 45.52 -10.70 8.73
CA ASN A 371 46.72 -10.14 9.34
C ASN A 371 46.83 -10.60 10.80
N GLN A 372 48.03 -11.06 11.17
CA GLN A 372 48.33 -11.55 12.51
C GLN A 372 48.32 -10.40 13.52
N ASP A 373 48.85 -9.24 13.14
CA ASP A 373 48.98 -8.10 14.06
C ASP A 373 47.62 -7.50 14.42
N THR A 374 46.68 -7.48 13.46
CA THR A 374 45.30 -7.05 13.71
C THR A 374 44.53 -8.05 14.57
N PHE A 375 44.79 -9.34 14.41
CA PHE A 375 44.18 -10.38 15.23
C PHE A 375 44.61 -10.27 16.69
N TRP A 376 45.92 -10.14 16.95
CA TRP A 376 46.42 -9.98 18.32
C TRP A 376 45.98 -8.65 18.94
N ALA A 377 45.95 -7.55 18.19
CA ALA A 377 45.42 -6.28 18.70
C ALA A 377 43.95 -6.37 19.16
N MET A 378 43.13 -7.19 18.51
CA MET A 378 41.74 -7.45 18.93
C MET A 378 41.66 -8.31 20.19
N ILE A 379 42.55 -9.30 20.33
CA ILE A 379 42.62 -10.17 21.52
C ILE A 379 43.15 -9.40 22.73
N ASP A 380 44.14 -8.54 22.53
CA ASP A 380 44.79 -7.78 23.59
C ASP A 380 43.89 -6.65 24.14
N ASN A 381 42.80 -6.32 23.43
CA ASN A 381 41.86 -5.27 23.81
C ASN A 381 40.39 -5.76 23.74
N PRO A 382 40.02 -6.77 24.55
CA PRO A 382 38.69 -7.39 24.48
C PRO A 382 37.59 -6.41 24.91
N GLU A 383 37.90 -5.44 25.80
CA GLU A 383 36.97 -4.40 26.26
C GLU A 383 36.50 -3.51 25.09
N ILE A 384 37.45 -3.02 24.28
CA ILE A 384 37.17 -2.14 23.14
C ILE A 384 36.30 -2.87 22.12
N MET A 385 36.59 -4.14 21.88
CA MET A 385 35.80 -5.00 20.99
C MET A 385 34.39 -5.22 21.54
N SER A 386 34.28 -5.62 22.81
CA SER A 386 33.00 -5.88 23.48
C SER A 386 32.10 -4.64 23.50
N ARG A 387 32.68 -3.47 23.79
CA ARG A 387 31.97 -2.20 23.79
C ARG A 387 31.51 -1.80 22.39
N ALA A 388 32.37 -1.87 21.39
CA ALA A 388 32.02 -1.52 20.01
C ALA A 388 30.93 -2.45 19.45
N VAL A 389 30.95 -3.73 19.81
CA VAL A 389 29.92 -4.71 19.43
C VAL A 389 28.60 -4.41 20.15
N LEU A 390 28.59 -4.25 21.47
CA LEU A 390 27.35 -4.02 22.23
C LEU A 390 26.71 -2.66 21.97
N GLU A 391 27.50 -1.61 21.69
CA GLU A 391 26.99 -0.28 21.32
C GLU A 391 26.31 -0.29 19.94
N ASN A 392 26.85 -1.04 18.97
CA ASN A 392 26.30 -1.13 17.62
C ASN A 392 25.24 -2.25 17.47
N PHE A 393 25.32 -3.31 18.28
CA PHE A 393 24.47 -4.49 18.21
C PHE A 393 24.10 -5.03 19.62
N PRO A 394 23.17 -4.38 20.33
CA PRO A 394 22.82 -4.75 21.71
C PRO A 394 22.13 -6.12 21.87
N GLU A 395 21.59 -6.67 20.78
CA GLU A 395 20.86 -7.94 20.74
C GLU A 395 21.76 -9.16 20.43
N THR A 396 23.08 -8.98 20.32
CA THR A 396 23.99 -10.08 19.99
C THR A 396 24.13 -11.09 21.12
N THR A 397 24.11 -12.38 20.80
CA THR A 397 24.37 -13.49 21.72
C THR A 397 25.86 -13.69 21.96
N GLY A 398 26.72 -13.23 21.06
CA GLY A 398 28.18 -13.28 21.20
C GLY A 398 28.92 -12.72 19.98
N MET A 399 30.24 -12.65 20.10
CA MET A 399 31.14 -12.34 19.00
C MET A 399 32.13 -13.49 18.75
N GLU A 400 32.50 -13.68 17.49
CA GLU A 400 33.44 -14.70 17.04
C GLU A 400 34.63 -14.03 16.35
N LEU A 401 35.86 -14.38 16.73
CA LEU A 401 37.08 -13.93 16.09
C LEU A 401 37.70 -15.10 15.30
N GLN A 402 37.83 -14.91 13.99
CA GLN A 402 38.39 -15.87 13.05
C GLN A 402 39.67 -15.31 12.44
N TYR A 403 40.73 -16.13 12.48
CA TYR A 403 41.99 -15.87 11.78
C TYR A 403 42.27 -17.01 10.81
N GLN A 404 42.57 -16.71 9.54
CA GLN A 404 42.73 -17.73 8.49
C GLN A 404 43.76 -18.83 8.79
N ARG A 405 44.73 -18.57 9.67
CA ARG A 405 45.77 -19.56 10.05
C ARG A 405 45.52 -20.23 11.39
N LEU A 406 44.46 -19.88 12.12
CA LEU A 406 44.07 -20.58 13.34
C LEU A 406 43.06 -21.68 13.03
N PRO A 407 43.23 -22.88 13.61
CA PRO A 407 42.36 -24.02 13.34
C PRO A 407 41.01 -23.93 14.07
N PHE A 408 40.85 -23.01 15.02
CA PHE A 408 39.60 -22.80 15.76
C PHE A 408 39.31 -21.30 15.91
N PRO A 409 38.04 -20.88 15.81
CA PRO A 409 37.62 -19.54 16.15
C PRO A 409 37.65 -19.31 17.66
N LEU A 410 37.84 -18.06 18.07
CA LEU A 410 37.62 -17.63 19.46
C LEU A 410 36.21 -17.08 19.59
N PHE A 411 35.48 -17.50 20.61
CA PHE A 411 34.11 -17.05 20.85
C PHE A 411 34.04 -16.35 22.19
N LEU A 412 33.39 -15.18 22.21
CA LEU A 412 32.99 -14.50 23.44
C LEU A 412 31.47 -14.40 23.48
N THR A 413 30.88 -14.93 24.55
CA THR A 413 29.45 -14.78 24.84
C THR A 413 29.12 -13.34 25.22
N LYS A 414 27.85 -12.96 25.11
CA LYS A 414 27.37 -11.66 25.62
C LYS A 414 27.72 -11.44 27.09
N HIS A 415 27.62 -12.47 27.92
CA HIS A 415 27.91 -12.38 29.34
C HIS A 415 29.39 -12.07 29.59
N GLU A 416 30.30 -12.76 28.89
CA GLU A 416 31.74 -12.49 28.96
C GLU A 416 32.09 -11.09 28.45
N MET A 417 31.45 -10.62 27.37
CA MET A 417 31.62 -9.24 26.87
C MET A 417 31.19 -8.18 27.90
N GLU A 418 30.11 -8.42 28.64
CA GLU A 418 29.63 -7.52 29.70
C GLU A 418 30.58 -7.53 30.92
N GLU A 419 31.14 -8.69 31.28
CA GLU A 419 32.10 -8.81 32.37
C GLU A 419 33.44 -8.12 32.07
N GLU A 420 33.95 -8.22 30.84
CA GLU A 420 35.18 -7.53 30.40
C GLU A 420 35.05 -6.00 30.50
N ILE A 421 33.88 -5.43 30.17
CA ILE A 421 33.61 -4.00 30.31
C ILE A 421 33.60 -3.59 31.79
N ILE A 422 33.02 -4.41 32.68
CA ILE A 422 32.90 -4.11 34.10
C ILE A 422 34.28 -4.20 34.79
N HIS A 423 35.09 -5.20 34.45
CA HIS A 423 36.41 -5.41 35.06
C HIS A 423 37.36 -4.23 34.80
N HIS A 424 37.29 -3.63 33.60
CA HIS A 424 38.14 -2.50 33.23
C HIS A 424 37.66 -1.13 33.79
N LEU A 425 36.39 -1.01 34.21
CA LEU A 425 35.87 0.21 34.87
C LEU A 425 36.21 0.28 36.36
N VAL A 426 36.57 -0.85 36.98
CA VAL A 426 36.88 -0.99 38.42
C VAL A 426 38.39 -0.99 38.69
N SER A 427 39.21 -1.18 37.65
CA SER A 427 40.68 -1.09 37.69
C SER A 427 41.18 0.29 37.25
#